data_AF-M0MU90-F1
#
_entry.id   AF-M0MU90-F1
#
_cell.length_a   1.000
_cell.length_b   1.000
_cell.length_c   1.000
_cell.angle_alpha   90.00
_cell.angle_beta   90.00
_cell.angle_gamma   90.00
#
_symmetry.space_group_name_H-M   'P 1'
#
loop_
_entity.id
_entity.type
_entity.pdbx_description
1 polymer ?
#
loop_
_entity_poly.entity_id
_entity_poly.type
_entity_poly.pdbx_seq_one_letter_code
_entity_poly.pdbx_strand_id
1 'polypeptide(L)'
;MSPEELPLTDPSRFADQPEIVLDSIESAEDQLEWDVNSGEKIQTPEGIHAKAVREYATYDLKLPAASPGSRREGDAADDGQRRLAVAKEYRSRYEDTIQMILDVDKGEDADPESYAVAFGFESY
;
A
#
# COMPACT_ATOMS: atom_id res chain seq x y z
N MET A 1 -4.54 0.41 -12.18
CA MET A 1 -4.23 -1.05 -12.12
C MET A 1 -5.48 -1.83 -11.72
N SER A 2 -5.54 -3.15 -11.89
CA SER A 2 -6.69 -3.97 -11.45
C SER A 2 -6.44 -4.65 -10.09
N PRO A 3 -7.47 -4.88 -9.24
CA PRO A 3 -7.31 -5.52 -7.92
C PRO A 3 -6.70 -6.92 -7.95
N GLU A 4 -6.88 -7.65 -9.06
CA GLU A 4 -6.31 -8.99 -9.27
C GLU A 4 -4.78 -8.94 -9.46
N GLU A 5 -4.25 -7.80 -9.91
CA GLU A 5 -2.82 -7.55 -10.13
C GLU A 5 -2.11 -7.11 -8.83
N LEU A 6 -2.88 -6.75 -7.80
CA LEU A 6 -2.39 -6.28 -6.50
C LEU A 6 -2.97 -7.18 -5.39
N PRO A 7 -2.33 -8.31 -5.04
CA PRO A 7 -2.80 -9.16 -3.96
C PRO A 7 -2.73 -8.39 -2.63
N LEU A 8 -3.84 -7.78 -2.24
CA LEU A 8 -3.99 -7.08 -0.96
C LEU A 8 -4.03 -8.10 0.17
N THR A 9 -3.66 -7.68 1.38
CA THR A 9 -3.77 -8.59 2.54
C THR A 9 -5.22 -8.71 2.97
N ASP A 10 -5.81 -9.88 2.76
CA ASP A 10 -7.20 -10.23 3.11
C ASP A 10 -8.25 -9.41 2.32
N PRO A 11 -8.30 -9.60 0.97
CA PRO A 11 -9.33 -9.02 0.12
C PRO A 11 -10.68 -9.71 0.34
N SER A 12 -10.68 -10.91 0.93
CA SER A 12 -11.87 -11.69 1.30
C SER A 12 -12.83 -10.92 2.19
N ARG A 13 -12.33 -10.02 3.05
CA ARG A 13 -13.17 -9.15 3.89
C ARG A 13 -14.04 -8.19 3.07
N PHE A 14 -13.61 -7.85 1.86
CA PHE A 14 -14.29 -6.94 0.95
C PHE A 14 -14.77 -7.66 -0.33
N ALA A 15 -14.83 -9.01 -0.31
CA ALA A 15 -15.25 -9.78 -1.48
C ALA A 15 -16.65 -9.39 -1.99
N ASP A 16 -17.55 -9.00 -1.07
CA ASP A 16 -18.90 -8.53 -1.39
C ASP A 16 -18.99 -7.02 -1.64
N GLN A 17 -17.87 -6.28 -1.54
CA GLN A 17 -17.77 -4.83 -1.72
C GLN A 17 -16.48 -4.47 -2.51
N PRO A 18 -16.35 -4.95 -3.75
CA PRO A 18 -15.17 -4.70 -4.59
C PRO A 18 -14.92 -3.20 -4.85
N GLU A 19 -15.97 -2.37 -4.79
CA GLU A 19 -15.89 -0.93 -4.93
C GLU A 19 -14.99 -0.28 -3.87
N ILE A 20 -14.99 -0.77 -2.63
CA ILE A 20 -14.13 -0.24 -1.56
C ILE A 20 -12.65 -0.53 -1.88
N VAL A 21 -12.38 -1.70 -2.47
CA VAL A 21 -11.03 -2.08 -2.86
C VAL A 21 -10.55 -1.23 -4.03
N LEU A 22 -11.42 -1.00 -5.02
CA LEU A 22 -11.11 -0.13 -6.16
C LEU A 22 -10.86 1.32 -5.72
N ASP A 23 -11.75 1.90 -4.91
CA ASP A 23 -11.60 3.27 -4.39
C ASP A 23 -10.28 3.44 -3.62
N SER A 24 -9.89 2.42 -2.85
CA SER A 24 -8.62 2.44 -2.08
C SER A 24 -7.39 2.33 -2.99
N ILE A 25 -7.47 1.55 -4.08
CA ILE A 25 -6.42 1.48 -5.09
C ILE A 25 -6.30 2.80 -5.85
N GLU A 26 -7.41 3.40 -6.27
CA GLU A 26 -7.42 4.71 -6.94
C GLU A 26 -6.83 5.79 -6.03
N SER A 27 -7.24 5.83 -4.76
CA SER A 27 -6.68 6.75 -3.77
C SER A 27 -5.19 6.52 -3.53
N ALA A 28 -4.73 5.27 -3.60
CA ALA A 28 -3.32 4.92 -3.48
C ALA A 28 -2.49 5.32 -4.71
N GLU A 29 -3.06 5.22 -5.92
CA GLU A 29 -2.45 5.72 -7.15
C GLU A 29 -2.28 7.25 -7.07
N ASP A 30 -3.34 7.98 -6.71
CA ASP A 30 -3.29 9.44 -6.54
C ASP A 30 -2.25 9.85 -5.49
N GLN A 31 -2.20 9.14 -4.36
CA GLN A 31 -1.23 9.44 -3.30
C GLN A 31 0.21 9.18 -3.75
N LEU A 32 0.45 8.08 -4.47
CA LEU A 32 1.78 7.81 -5.03
C LEU A 32 2.19 8.94 -5.98
N GLU A 33 1.31 9.36 -6.88
CA GLU A 33 1.57 10.46 -7.81
C GLU A 33 1.90 11.76 -7.07
N TRP A 34 1.21 12.05 -5.96
CA TRP A 34 1.56 13.16 -5.07
C TRP A 34 2.96 13.03 -4.47
N ASP A 35 3.31 11.85 -3.96
CA ASP A 35 4.54 11.65 -3.21
C ASP A 35 5.80 11.58 -4.10
N VAL A 36 5.70 11.02 -5.31
CA VAL A 36 6.87 10.84 -6.20
C VAL A 36 6.89 11.78 -7.40
N ASN A 37 5.73 12.31 -7.81
CA ASN A 37 5.62 13.10 -9.03
C ASN A 37 4.82 14.41 -8.82
N SER A 38 4.74 14.92 -7.59
CA SER A 38 4.06 16.18 -7.24
C SER A 38 2.60 16.27 -7.69
N GLY A 39 1.91 15.12 -7.77
CA GLY A 39 0.51 15.00 -8.17
C GLY A 39 0.31 14.88 -9.67
N GLU A 40 1.39 14.83 -10.45
CA GLU A 40 1.33 14.59 -11.89
C GLU A 40 1.25 13.09 -12.18
N LYS A 41 0.53 12.74 -13.25
CA LYS A 41 0.30 11.35 -13.62
C LYS A 41 1.59 10.62 -14.02
N ILE A 42 1.85 9.46 -13.43
CA ILE A 42 2.96 8.59 -13.82
C ILE A 42 2.61 7.91 -15.15
N GLN A 43 3.27 8.32 -16.24
CA GLN A 43 2.95 7.83 -17.59
C GLN A 43 3.39 6.39 -17.83
N THR A 44 4.49 5.97 -17.19
CA THR A 44 5.09 4.65 -17.36
C THR A 44 5.26 4.00 -15.99
N PRO A 45 4.20 3.43 -15.39
CA PRO A 45 4.31 2.76 -14.12
C PRO A 45 5.21 1.52 -14.25
N GLU A 46 5.94 1.23 -13.17
CA GLU A 46 6.88 0.12 -13.06
C GLU A 46 6.47 -0.79 -11.91
N GLY A 47 7.13 -1.94 -11.75
CA GLY A 47 6.81 -2.87 -10.67
C GLY A 47 6.91 -2.25 -9.27
N ILE A 48 7.84 -1.31 -9.06
CA ILE A 48 7.98 -0.60 -7.77
C ILE A 48 6.81 0.36 -7.50
N HIS A 49 6.26 0.98 -8.55
CA HIS A 49 5.06 1.81 -8.45
C HIS A 49 3.84 0.97 -8.04
N ALA A 50 3.64 -0.19 -8.67
CA ALA A 50 2.57 -1.12 -8.32
C ALA A 50 2.71 -1.64 -6.87
N LYS A 51 3.95 -1.87 -6.42
CA LYS A 51 4.24 -2.24 -5.02
C LYS A 51 3.82 -1.14 -4.04
N ALA A 52 4.18 0.12 -4.31
CA ALA A 52 3.81 1.26 -3.47
C ALA A 52 2.28 1.41 -3.39
N VAL A 53 1.58 1.36 -4.53
CA VAL A 53 0.10 1.41 -4.58
C VAL A 53 -0.51 0.31 -3.71
N ARG A 54 -0.02 -0.93 -3.80
CA ARG A 54 -0.50 -2.05 -2.99
C ARG A 54 -0.30 -1.83 -1.50
N GLU A 55 0.86 -1.31 -1.11
CA GLU A 55 1.20 -1.06 0.28
C GLU A 55 0.31 0.03 0.88
N TYR A 56 0.10 1.12 0.13
CA TYR A 56 -0.78 2.20 0.56
C TYR A 56 -2.25 1.78 0.61
N ALA A 57 -2.76 1.10 -0.42
CA ALA A 57 -4.14 0.60 -0.44
C ALA A 57 -4.38 -0.39 0.72
N THR A 58 -3.38 -1.23 1.05
CA THR A 58 -3.48 -2.12 2.22
C THR A 58 -3.49 -1.34 3.52
N TYR A 59 -2.69 -0.29 3.65
CA TYR A 59 -2.73 0.62 4.79
C TYR A 59 -4.12 1.24 4.97
N ASP A 60 -4.68 1.80 3.91
CA ASP A 60 -5.98 2.46 3.89
C ASP A 60 -7.14 1.51 4.25
N LEU A 61 -7.14 0.30 3.69
CA LEU A 61 -8.14 -0.73 4.02
C LEU A 61 -8.04 -1.26 5.46
N LYS A 62 -6.86 -1.18 6.08
CA LYS A 62 -6.63 -1.65 7.46
C LYS A 62 -6.75 -0.53 8.49
N LEU A 63 -6.80 0.72 8.07
CA LEU A 63 -7.09 1.85 8.97
C LEU A 63 -8.46 1.61 9.62
N PRO A 64 -8.54 1.58 10.97
CA PRO A 64 -9.82 1.49 11.64
C PRO A 64 -10.62 2.76 11.30
N ALA A 65 -11.89 2.59 10.90
CA ALA A 65 -12.74 3.72 10.57
C ALA A 65 -12.78 4.73 11.75
N ALA A 66 -12.38 5.97 11.49
CA ALA A 66 -12.25 7.01 12.51
C ALA A 66 -13.61 7.43 13.13
N SER A 67 -14.74 6.98 12.56
CA SER A 67 -16.08 7.38 12.96
C SER A 67 -16.86 6.27 13.69
N PRO A 68 -17.49 6.57 14.85
CA PRO A 68 -18.34 5.62 15.58
C PRO A 68 -19.49 5.00 14.76
N GLY A 69 -19.91 5.66 13.66
CA GLY A 69 -20.98 5.20 12.77
C GLY A 69 -20.55 4.22 11.68
N SER A 70 -19.25 3.96 11.53
CA SER A 70 -18.70 3.01 10.55
C SER A 70 -18.30 1.67 11.19
N ARG A 71 -18.53 1.50 12.49
CA ARG A 71 -18.35 0.22 13.18
C ARG A 71 -19.35 -0.77 12.60
N ARG A 72 -18.86 -1.73 11.83
CA ARG A 72 -19.68 -2.89 11.48
C ARG A 72 -19.72 -3.80 12.70
N GLU A 73 -20.89 -4.41 12.93
CA GLU A 73 -21.11 -5.38 13.99
C GLU A 73 -20.04 -6.50 13.86
N GLY A 74 -19.05 -6.50 14.76
CA GLY A 74 -17.82 -7.32 14.67
C GLY A 74 -16.53 -6.58 15.03
N ASP A 75 -16.50 -5.24 15.00
CA ASP A 75 -15.31 -4.42 15.32
C ASP A 75 -15.03 -4.27 16.84
N ALA A 76 -15.73 -5.01 17.71
CA ALA A 76 -15.96 -4.60 19.09
C ALA A 76 -15.00 -5.13 20.18
N ALA A 77 -13.97 -5.95 19.89
CA ALA A 77 -13.21 -6.56 21.02
C ALA A 77 -11.67 -6.64 20.96
N ASP A 78 -11.01 -6.75 19.80
CA ASP A 78 -9.53 -6.90 19.77
C ASP A 78 -8.90 -6.56 18.40
N ASP A 79 -9.74 -6.47 17.37
CA ASP A 79 -9.31 -6.32 15.98
C ASP A 79 -8.81 -4.91 15.63
N GLY A 80 -9.29 -3.86 16.29
CA GLY A 80 -8.91 -2.48 15.96
C GLY A 80 -7.43 -2.18 16.19
N GLN A 81 -6.85 -2.67 17.30
CA GLN A 81 -5.44 -2.45 17.61
C GLN A 81 -4.51 -3.28 16.72
N ARG A 82 -4.86 -4.54 16.45
CA ARG A 82 -4.10 -5.40 15.53
C ARG A 82 -4.13 -4.86 14.10
N ARG A 83 -5.30 -4.43 13.62
CA ARG A 83 -5.44 -3.81 12.30
C ARG A 83 -4.68 -2.49 12.20
N LEU A 84 -4.70 -1.68 13.26
CA LEU A 84 -3.88 -0.46 13.29
C LEU A 84 -2.37 -0.77 13.27
N ALA A 85 -1.92 -1.82 13.95
CA ALA A 85 -0.53 -2.26 13.89
C ALA A 85 -0.13 -2.70 12.47
N VAL A 86 -0.99 -3.50 11.82
CA VAL A 86 -0.80 -3.92 10.42
C VAL A 86 -0.84 -2.72 9.48
N ALA A 87 -1.76 -1.78 9.67
CA ALA A 87 -1.84 -0.55 8.88
C ALA A 87 -0.52 0.24 8.99
N LYS A 88 -0.02 0.45 10.21
CA LYS A 88 1.26 1.13 10.44
C LYS A 88 2.44 0.42 9.77
N GLU A 89 2.46 -0.91 9.78
CA GLU A 89 3.49 -1.68 9.09
C GLU A 89 3.45 -1.43 7.58
N TYR A 90 2.26 -1.49 6.97
CA TYR A 90 2.09 -1.20 5.54
C TYR A 90 2.41 0.25 5.20
N ARG A 91 2.11 1.19 6.10
CA ARG A 91 2.51 2.59 5.95
C ARG A 91 4.02 2.76 5.94
N SER A 92 4.74 2.08 6.85
CA SER A 92 6.21 2.11 6.88
C SER A 92 6.80 1.54 5.59
N ARG A 93 6.28 0.41 5.11
CA ARG A 93 6.75 -0.20 3.86
C ARG A 93 6.52 0.70 2.65
N TYR A 94 5.36 1.36 2.61
CA TYR A 94 5.07 2.37 1.59
C TYR A 94 6.11 3.49 1.62
N GLU A 95 6.38 4.09 2.78
CA GLU A 95 7.38 5.16 2.95
C GLU A 95 8.78 4.71 2.51
N ASP A 96 9.18 3.48 2.87
CA ASP A 96 10.45 2.90 2.41
C ASP A 96 10.47 2.73 0.87
N THR A 97 9.38 2.26 0.28
CA THR A 97 9.26 2.10 -1.19
C THR A 97 9.28 3.47 -1.90
N ILE A 98 8.65 4.51 -1.34
CA ILE A 98 8.73 5.88 -1.86
C ILE A 98 10.17 6.37 -1.86
N GLN A 99 10.89 6.16 -0.76
CA GLN A 99 12.30 6.56 -0.68
C GLN A 99 13.15 5.86 -1.75
N MET A 100 12.93 4.56 -1.98
CA MET A 100 13.61 3.83 -3.06
C MET A 100 13.33 4.42 -4.44
N ILE A 101 12.07 4.76 -4.74
CA ILE A 101 11.71 5.38 -6.03
C ILE A 101 12.47 6.71 -6.20
N LEU A 102 12.48 7.54 -5.16
CA LEU A 102 13.13 8.85 -5.19
C LEU A 102 14.66 8.76 -5.27
N ASP A 103 15.28 7.75 -4.66
CA ASP A 103 16.73 7.55 -4.68
C ASP A 103 17.20 7.07 -6.07
N VAL A 104 16.44 6.17 -6.70
CA VAL A 104 16.68 5.71 -8.08
C VAL A 104 16.58 6.88 -9.07
N ASP A 105 15.57 7.73 -8.93
CA ASP A 105 15.38 8.91 -9.80
C ASP A 105 16.50 9.94 -9.67
N LYS A 106 17.14 10.02 -8.49
CA LYS A 106 18.28 10.92 -8.26
C LYS A 106 19.62 10.36 -8.76
N GLY A 107 19.64 9.10 -9.20
CA GLY A 107 20.87 8.41 -9.60
C GLY A 107 21.86 8.25 -8.43
N GLU A 108 21.38 8.30 -7.18
CA GLU A 108 22.17 7.84 -6.05
C GLU A 108 22.22 6.32 -6.16
N ASP A 109 23.43 5.72 -6.12
CA ASP A 109 23.64 4.27 -6.23
C ASP A 109 22.88 3.54 -5.10
N ALA A 110 21.59 3.31 -5.32
CA ALA A 110 20.75 2.51 -4.45
C ALA A 110 21.21 1.07 -4.62
N ASP A 111 22.08 0.61 -3.72
CA ASP A 111 22.62 -0.75 -3.75
C ASP A 111 21.46 -1.76 -3.76
N PRO A 112 21.18 -2.41 -4.91
CA PRO A 112 20.02 -3.28 -5.04
C PRO A 112 20.18 -4.56 -4.20
N GLU A 113 21.41 -4.93 -3.80
CA GLU A 113 21.66 -6.08 -2.93
C GLU A 113 21.38 -5.80 -1.44
N SER A 114 21.46 -4.53 -1.00
CA SER A 114 21.11 -4.13 0.37
C SER A 114 19.63 -4.38 0.68
N TYR A 115 18.76 -4.38 -0.33
CA TYR A 115 17.32 -4.51 -0.15
C TYR A 115 16.77 -5.93 -0.38
N ALA A 116 17.47 -6.78 -1.14
CA ALA A 116 17.09 -8.19 -1.31
C ALA A 116 17.13 -8.97 0.02
N VAL A 117 18.08 -8.62 0.90
CA VAL A 117 18.26 -9.25 2.22
C VAL A 117 17.18 -8.81 3.23
N ALA A 118 16.62 -7.61 3.09
CA ALA A 118 15.61 -7.08 4.03
C ALA A 118 14.21 -7.67 3.80
N PHE A 119 13.92 -8.26 2.63
CA PHE A 119 12.54 -8.57 2.23
C PHE A 119 12.29 -10.00 1.72
N GLY A 120 13.24 -10.94 1.87
CA GLY A 120 12.95 -12.37 1.71
C GLY A 120 12.46 -12.79 0.32
N PHE A 121 12.89 -12.08 -0.73
CA PHE A 121 12.73 -12.58 -2.09
C PHE A 121 13.83 -13.61 -2.37
N GLU A 122 13.53 -14.88 -2.07
CA GLU A 122 14.29 -15.97 -2.67
C GLU A 122 14.10 -15.90 -4.19
N SER A 123 15.20 -15.65 -4.88
CA SER A 123 15.32 -15.79 -6.33
C SER A 123 15.14 -17.26 -6.68
N TYR A 124 14.14 -17.56 -7.52
CA TYR A 124 14.01 -18.85 -8.21
C TYR A 124 14.53 -18.73 -9.64
#